data_AF-A0A962KQW8-F1
#
_entry.id   AF-A0A962KQW8-F1
#
_cell.length_a   1.000
_cell.length_b   1.000
_cell.length_c   1.000
_cell.angle_alpha   90.00
_cell.angle_beta   90.00
_cell.angle_gamma   90.00
#
_symmetry.space_group_name_H-M   'P 1'
#
loop_
_entity.id
_entity.type
_entity.pdbx_description
1 polymer ?
#
loop_
_entity_poly.entity_id
_entity_poly.type
_entity_poly.pdbx_seq_one_letter_code
_entity_poly.pdbx_strand_id
1 'polypeptide(L)'
;MIAGVRGFVYGFVESLGMGRSFYFEGRALKDSAEPVSRAELEIGEVYYRVSFFDRDMTTPEISTLVFIGFDLKKEGEGKIYFQDSMSYISGFRYGDTDKDNPAIIFARTENQLNGLYNFTTALEILMCCSLRKKN
;
A
#
# COMPACT_ATOMS: atom_id res chain seq x y z
N MET A 1 16.21 -30.88 5.69
CA MET A 1 16.91 -29.61 5.36
C MET A 1 16.24 -29.05 4.14
N ILE A 2 15.35 -28.06 4.30
CA ILE A 2 14.61 -27.46 3.17
C ILE A 2 15.47 -26.29 2.69
N ALA A 3 16.01 -26.39 1.48
CA ALA A 3 16.76 -25.32 0.84
C ALA A 3 15.79 -24.17 0.52
N GLY A 4 15.84 -23.10 1.30
CA GLY A 4 15.09 -21.88 1.01
C GLY A 4 15.63 -21.24 -0.27
N VAL A 5 14.79 -21.17 -1.31
CA VAL A 5 15.13 -20.49 -2.56
C VAL A 5 15.23 -19.00 -2.27
N ARG A 6 16.45 -18.47 -2.17
CA ARG A 6 16.69 -17.02 -2.08
C ARG A 6 16.64 -16.44 -3.49
N GLY A 7 15.49 -15.88 -3.88
CA GLY A 7 15.36 -15.09 -5.10
C GLY A 7 16.04 -13.74 -4.93
N PHE A 8 16.88 -13.35 -5.90
CA PHE A 8 17.42 -11.99 -6.00
C PHE A 8 16.67 -11.25 -7.11
N VAL A 9 16.20 -10.04 -6.82
CA VAL A 9 15.58 -9.18 -7.83
C VAL A 9 16.55 -8.08 -8.21
N TYR A 10 16.84 -7.99 -9.50
CA TYR A 10 17.54 -6.88 -10.15
C TYR A 10 16.52 -6.14 -11.01
N GLY A 11 16.50 -4.81 -10.94
CA GLY A 11 15.58 -4.00 -11.72
C GLY A 11 16.27 -2.80 -12.32
N PHE A 12 16.01 -2.59 -13.61
CA PHE A 12 16.32 -1.35 -14.32
C PHE A 12 15.00 -0.86 -14.92
N VAL A 13 14.56 0.33 -14.51
CA VAL A 13 13.34 0.96 -15.02
C VAL A 13 13.73 2.28 -15.66
N GLU A 14 13.56 2.36 -16.98
CA GLU A 14 13.65 3.62 -17.72
C GLU A 14 12.29 4.32 -17.70
N SER A 15 12.28 5.55 -17.19
CA SER A 15 11.12 6.44 -17.27
C SER A 15 10.91 6.88 -18.72
N LEU A 16 9.68 6.75 -19.24
CA LEU A 16 9.27 7.27 -20.55
C LEU A 16 9.15 8.81 -20.59
N GLY A 17 9.50 9.52 -19.51
CA GLY A 17 9.57 10.99 -19.45
C GLY A 17 10.75 11.47 -18.60
N MET A 18 11.52 12.43 -19.13
CA MET A 18 12.69 13.09 -18.54
C MET A 18 13.54 12.22 -17.60
N GLY A 19 14.32 11.31 -18.18
CA GLY A 19 15.71 11.05 -17.79
C GLY A 19 16.02 10.65 -16.35
N ARG A 20 15.07 10.13 -15.58
CA ARG A 20 15.34 9.51 -14.28
C ARG A 20 15.36 8.00 -14.43
N SER A 21 16.56 7.45 -14.57
CA SER A 21 16.80 6.01 -14.37
C SER A 21 16.82 5.73 -12.87
N PHE A 22 16.03 4.74 -12.42
CA PHE A 22 16.08 4.28 -11.04
C PHE A 22 16.83 2.95 -11.00
N TYR A 23 17.99 2.93 -10.36
CA TYR A 23 18.76 1.72 -10.07
C TYR A 23 18.58 1.38 -8.60
N PHE A 24 18.35 0.12 -8.28
CA PHE A 24 18.40 -0.37 -6.91
C PHE A 24 19.28 -1.61 -6.86
N GLU A 25 20.10 -1.70 -5.80
CA GLU A 25 20.95 -2.86 -5.58
C GLU A 25 20.10 -4.14 -5.44
N GLY A 26 20.65 -5.24 -5.94
CA GLY A 26 20.02 -6.54 -5.78
C GLY A 26 19.86 -6.87 -4.31
N ARG A 27 18.63 -7.17 -3.90
CA ARG A 27 18.31 -7.55 -2.51
C ARG A 27 17.59 -8.88 -2.48
N ALA A 28 17.85 -9.64 -1.41
CA ALA A 28 17.06 -10.81 -1.09
C ALA A 28 15.69 -10.34 -0.60
N LEU A 29 14.62 -10.86 -1.19
CA LEU A 29 13.27 -10.57 -0.74
C LEU A 29 12.88 -11.56 0.35
N LYS A 30 12.19 -11.06 1.36
CA LYS A 30 11.52 -11.93 2.34
C LYS A 30 10.29 -12.55 1.67
N ASP A 31 9.98 -13.79 2.03
CA ASP A 31 8.81 -14.50 1.52
C ASP A 31 7.49 -13.83 1.94
N SER A 32 7.53 -13.08 3.05
CA SER A 32 6.45 -12.27 3.58
C SER A 32 6.94 -10.89 3.98
N ALA A 33 6.04 -9.92 3.90
CA ALA A 33 6.28 -8.53 4.26
C ALA A 33 5.27 -8.14 5.34
N GLU A 34 5.75 -7.48 6.40
CA GLU A 34 4.92 -7.10 7.54
C GLU A 34 4.02 -5.91 7.17
N PRO A 35 2.69 -6.02 7.34
CA PRO A 35 1.80 -4.87 7.21
C PRO A 35 2.15 -3.76 8.18
N VAL A 36 1.72 -2.54 7.86
CA VAL A 36 1.84 -1.40 8.78
C VAL A 36 1.01 -1.68 10.04
N SER A 37 1.59 -1.42 11.21
CA SER A 37 0.90 -1.47 12.49
C SER A 37 0.23 -0.15 12.81
N ARG A 38 -0.71 -0.16 13.77
CA ARG A 38 -1.38 1.07 14.24
C ARG A 38 -0.38 2.13 14.72
N ALA A 39 0.73 1.71 15.32
CA ALA A 39 1.75 2.60 15.89
C ALA A 39 2.60 3.33 14.84
N GLU A 40 2.62 2.84 13.61
CA GLU A 40 3.39 3.41 12.49
C GLU A 40 2.54 4.35 11.60
N LEU A 41 1.29 4.59 12.00
CA LEU A 41 0.37 5.45 11.25
C LEU A 41 0.56 6.93 11.61
N GLU A 42 0.86 7.74 10.59
CA GLU A 42 1.10 9.18 10.69
C GLU A 42 0.09 9.94 9.84
N ILE A 43 -0.56 10.96 10.44
CA ILE A 43 -1.65 11.68 9.77
C ILE A 43 -1.08 12.43 8.55
N GLY A 44 -1.72 12.25 7.40
CA GLY A 44 -1.31 12.83 6.13
C GLY A 44 -0.34 11.95 5.33
N GLU A 45 0.21 10.89 5.92
CA GLU A 45 1.11 9.98 5.21
C GLU A 45 0.36 8.99 4.32
N VAL A 46 1.05 8.55 3.26
CA VAL A 46 0.52 7.65 2.23
C VAL A 46 0.93 6.21 2.52
N TYR A 47 -0.07 5.34 2.52
CA TYR A 47 0.06 3.90 2.66
C TYR A 47 -0.49 3.21 1.41
N TYR A 48 0.04 2.02 1.13
CA TYR A 48 -0.27 1.26 -0.06
C TYR A 48 -1.07 0.03 0.34
N ARG A 49 -2.32 -0.03 -0.10
CA ARG A 49 -3.10 -1.26 -0.04
C ARG A 49 -2.69 -2.14 -1.20
N VAL A 50 -2.21 -3.35 -0.91
CA VAL A 50 -1.94 -4.39 -1.89
C VAL A 50 -2.89 -5.56 -1.63
N SER A 51 -3.74 -5.84 -2.60
CA SER A 51 -4.65 -7.00 -2.67
C SER A 51 -4.30 -7.85 -3.88
N PHE A 52 -4.86 -9.06 -3.98
CA PHE A 52 -4.66 -9.96 -5.11
C PHE A 52 -6.00 -10.46 -5.64
N PHE A 53 -6.14 -10.50 -6.97
CA PHE A 53 -7.34 -11.05 -7.62
C PHE A 53 -7.32 -12.57 -7.74
N ASP A 54 -6.14 -13.18 -7.57
CA ASP A 54 -5.93 -14.62 -7.65
C ASP A 54 -5.38 -15.18 -6.33
N ARG A 55 -5.51 -16.50 -6.16
CA ARG A 55 -5.00 -17.21 -4.99
C ARG A 55 -3.48 -17.39 -5.04
N ASP A 56 -2.92 -17.42 -6.24
CA ASP A 56 -1.49 -17.60 -6.48
C ASP A 56 -0.69 -16.31 -6.26
N MET A 57 -1.38 -15.21 -5.97
CA MET A 57 -0.81 -13.89 -5.70
C MET A 57 0.10 -13.41 -6.84
N THR A 58 -0.38 -13.58 -8.08
CA THR A 58 0.32 -13.18 -9.32
C THR A 58 -0.30 -11.96 -10.00
N THR A 59 -1.52 -11.58 -9.60
CA THR A 59 -2.26 -10.44 -10.15
C THR A 59 -2.60 -9.46 -9.02
N PRO A 60 -1.71 -8.48 -8.74
CA PRO A 60 -1.89 -7.57 -7.63
C PRO A 60 -2.81 -6.40 -8.03
N GLU A 61 -3.62 -5.95 -7.08
CA GLU A 61 -4.32 -4.67 -7.11
C GLU A 61 -3.63 -3.73 -6.10
N ILE A 62 -3.34 -2.50 -6.53
CA ILE A 62 -2.70 -1.50 -5.66
C ILE A 62 -3.59 -0.27 -5.59
N SER A 63 -3.85 0.22 -4.38
CA SER A 63 -4.46 1.53 -4.17
C SER A 63 -3.71 2.30 -3.08
N THR A 64 -3.60 3.62 -3.24
CA THR A 64 -2.96 4.49 -2.25
C THR A 64 -3.99 5.14 -1.35
N LEU A 65 -3.70 5.14 -0.05
CA LEU A 65 -4.57 5.59 1.02
C LEU A 65 -3.81 6.56 1.92
N VAL A 66 -4.40 7.70 2.22
CA VAL A 66 -3.86 8.69 3.16
C VAL A 66 -4.45 8.44 4.53
N PHE A 67 -3.63 8.27 5.56
CA PHE A 67 -4.15 8.15 6.93
C PHE A 67 -4.67 9.51 7.41
N ILE A 68 -5.92 9.55 7.87
CA ILE A 68 -6.58 10.81 8.27
C ILE A 68 -6.97 10.86 9.76
N GLY A 69 -6.70 9.78 10.51
CA GLY A 69 -6.86 9.76 11.96
C GLY A 69 -7.63 8.56 12.49
N PHE A 70 -7.74 8.51 13.82
CA PHE A 70 -8.49 7.51 14.56
C PHE A 70 -9.85 8.06 14.99
N ASP A 71 -10.85 7.19 15.09
CA ASP A 71 -12.11 7.46 15.79
C ASP A 71 -12.85 8.73 15.31
N LEU A 72 -12.74 9.05 14.01
CA LEU A 72 -13.25 10.30 13.41
C LEU A 72 -14.79 10.40 13.40
N LYS A 73 -15.51 9.29 13.57
CA LYS A 73 -16.97 9.25 13.66
C LYS A 73 -17.39 8.73 15.02
N LYS A 74 -18.44 9.33 15.60
CA LYS A 74 -18.98 8.98 16.91
C LYS A 74 -19.40 7.51 17.07
N GLU A 75 -19.72 6.83 15.97
CA GLU A 75 -20.13 5.41 15.96
C GLU A 75 -18.96 4.42 15.79
N GLY A 76 -17.72 4.92 15.76
CA GLY A 76 -16.56 4.17 15.29
C GLY A 76 -15.39 4.09 16.26
N GLU A 77 -15.62 3.80 17.54
CA GLU A 77 -14.52 3.57 18.49
C GLU A 77 -13.63 2.41 18.04
N GLY A 78 -12.31 2.60 18.13
CA GLY A 78 -11.29 1.68 17.62
C GLY A 78 -11.12 1.69 16.10
N LYS A 79 -11.73 2.63 15.36
CA LYS A 79 -11.61 2.69 13.89
C LYS A 79 -10.44 3.56 13.45
N ILE A 80 -9.82 3.12 12.37
CA ILE A 80 -8.70 3.75 11.69
C ILE A 80 -9.24 4.25 10.35
N TYR A 81 -9.12 5.54 10.10
CA TYR A 81 -9.70 6.17 8.92
C TYR A 81 -8.63 6.52 7.91
N PHE A 82 -8.91 6.16 6.68
CA PHE A 82 -8.11 6.50 5.52
C PHE A 82 -8.96 7.22 4.48
N GLN A 83 -8.34 8.09 3.72
CA GLN A 83 -8.92 8.73 2.54
C GLN A 83 -8.22 8.21 1.29
N ASP A 84 -8.93 8.03 0.17
CA ASP A 84 -8.26 7.74 -1.10
C ASP A 84 -7.34 8.90 -1.50
N SER A 85 -6.19 8.59 -2.09
CA SER A 85 -5.21 9.60 -2.48
C SER A 85 -5.73 10.57 -3.54
N MET A 86 -6.62 10.14 -4.43
CA MET A 86 -7.12 10.98 -5.53
C MET A 86 -8.01 12.10 -4.99
N SER A 87 -8.95 11.79 -4.09
CA SER A 87 -9.74 12.84 -3.43
C SER A 87 -8.87 13.73 -2.54
N TYR A 88 -7.87 13.16 -1.85
CA TYR A 88 -6.96 13.94 -1.00
C TYR A 88 -6.10 14.92 -1.81
N ILE A 89 -5.57 14.50 -2.96
CA ILE A 89 -4.78 15.40 -3.83
C ILE A 89 -5.67 16.44 -4.51
N SER A 90 -6.93 16.10 -4.79
CA SER A 90 -7.91 17.03 -5.38
C SER A 90 -8.41 18.10 -4.40
N GLY A 91 -7.92 18.11 -3.15
CA GLY A 91 -8.24 19.13 -2.16
C GLY A 91 -9.47 18.82 -1.30
N PHE A 92 -10.24 17.78 -1.63
CA PHE A 92 -11.35 17.35 -0.79
C PHE A 92 -10.81 16.74 0.51
N ARG A 93 -11.34 17.13 1.65
CA ARG A 93 -10.95 16.63 2.97
C ARG A 93 -12.16 16.03 3.66
N TYR A 94 -11.89 15.11 4.58
CA TYR A 94 -12.91 14.63 5.50
C TYR A 94 -13.54 15.81 6.24
N GLY A 95 -14.88 15.91 6.17
CA GLY A 95 -15.64 17.00 6.79
C GLY A 95 -16.08 18.10 5.82
N ASP A 96 -15.57 18.11 4.59
CA ASP A 96 -16.04 19.04 3.57
C ASP A 96 -17.51 18.77 3.21
N THR A 97 -18.28 19.84 3.03
CA THR A 97 -19.72 19.78 2.76
C THR A 97 -20.08 19.73 1.27
N ASP A 98 -19.08 19.62 0.40
CA ASP A 98 -19.30 19.51 -1.04
C ASP A 98 -19.94 18.15 -1.37
N LYS A 99 -21.19 18.19 -1.83
CA LYS A 99 -21.98 16.99 -2.12
C LYS A 99 -21.68 16.41 -3.49
N ASP A 100 -21.10 17.20 -4.39
CA ASP A 100 -20.90 16.80 -5.78
C ASP A 100 -19.60 16.01 -5.95
N ASN A 101 -18.61 16.22 -5.07
CA ASN A 101 -17.35 15.47 -5.06
C ASN A 101 -16.92 15.07 -3.63
N PRO A 102 -17.60 14.09 -3.01
CA PRO A 102 -17.26 13.68 -1.65
C PRO A 102 -15.90 12.95 -1.60
N ALA A 103 -15.12 13.23 -0.57
CA ALA A 103 -13.93 12.43 -0.24
C ALA A 103 -14.31 10.95 -0.02
N ILE A 104 -13.55 10.02 -0.62
CA ILE A 104 -13.80 8.59 -0.42
C ILE A 104 -13.06 8.14 0.83
N ILE A 105 -13.83 7.79 1.86
CA ILE A 105 -13.31 7.42 3.18
C ILE A 105 -13.45 5.93 3.43
N PHE A 106 -12.36 5.32 3.89
CA PHE A 106 -12.32 3.93 4.32
C PHE A 106 -12.14 3.86 5.84
N ALA A 107 -13.04 3.17 6.52
CA ALA A 107 -12.92 2.85 7.93
C ALA A 107 -12.43 1.41 8.10
N ARG A 108 -11.36 1.22 8.87
CA ARG A 108 -10.75 -0.08 9.16
C ARG A 108 -10.64 -0.31 10.65
N THR A 109 -10.60 -1.56 11.08
CA THR A 109 -10.10 -1.94 12.41
C THR A 109 -8.62 -2.29 12.34
N GLU A 110 -7.97 -2.45 13.48
CA GLU A 110 -6.57 -2.87 13.55
C GLU A 110 -6.32 -4.22 12.84
N ASN A 111 -7.22 -5.19 13.02
CA ASN A 111 -7.16 -6.48 12.32
C ASN A 111 -7.37 -6.38 10.79
N GLN A 112 -7.82 -5.22 10.29
CA GLN A 112 -8.05 -4.93 8.88
C GLN A 112 -6.92 -4.07 8.26
N LEU A 113 -5.81 -3.88 8.98
CA LEU A 113 -4.57 -3.33 8.44
C LEU A 113 -3.79 -4.35 7.59
N ASN A 114 -4.18 -5.62 7.61
CA ASN A 114 -3.66 -6.63 6.69
C ASN A 114 -3.79 -6.13 5.24
N GLY A 115 -2.67 -6.17 4.52
CA GLY A 115 -2.61 -5.68 3.15
C GLY A 115 -2.32 -4.17 3.01
N LEU A 116 -2.18 -3.40 4.10
CA LEU A 116 -1.63 -2.04 4.05
C LEU A 116 -0.15 -2.05 4.39
N TYR A 117 0.64 -1.34 3.59
CA TYR A 117 2.09 -1.32 3.69
C TYR A 117 2.62 0.11 3.50
N ASN A 118 3.80 0.39 4.05
CA ASN A 118 4.59 1.53 3.58
C ASN A 118 5.10 1.26 2.14
N PHE A 119 5.65 2.29 1.50
CA PHE A 119 6.13 2.20 0.12
C PHE A 119 7.13 1.05 -0.10
N THR A 120 8.15 0.95 0.76
CA THR A 120 9.22 -0.04 0.65
C THR A 120 8.67 -1.45 0.70
N THR A 121 7.83 -1.73 1.68
CA THR A 121 7.25 -3.05 1.90
C THR A 121 6.25 -3.42 0.78
N ALA A 122 5.46 -2.45 0.31
CA ALA A 122 4.56 -2.66 -0.83
C ALA A 122 5.34 -3.03 -2.10
N LEU A 123 6.45 -2.33 -2.36
CA LEU A 123 7.33 -2.62 -3.49
C LEU A 123 7.91 -4.04 -3.40
N GLU A 124 8.31 -4.49 -2.21
CA GLU A 124 8.79 -5.86 -2.00
C GLU A 124 7.75 -6.92 -2.36
N ILE A 125 6.49 -6.70 -1.97
CA ILE A 125 5.39 -7.61 -2.31
C ILE A 125 5.17 -7.69 -3.82
N LEU A 126 5.24 -6.56 -4.53
CA LEU A 126 5.07 -6.51 -5.98
C LEU A 126 6.23 -7.19 -6.73
N MET A 127 7.45 -7.09 -6.19
CA MET A 127 8.58 -7.83 -6.74
C MET A 127 8.40 -9.34 -6.50
N CYS A 128 7.94 -9.77 -5.32
CA CYS A 128 7.61 -11.18 -5.05
C CYS A 128 6.52 -11.69 -5.99
N CYS A 129 5.48 -10.90 -6.22
CA CYS A 129 4.43 -11.19 -7.20
C CYS A 129 5.01 -11.43 -8.61
N SER A 130 5.96 -10.60 -9.03
CA SER A 130 6.62 -10.72 -10.34
C SER A 130 7.48 -11.97 -10.46
N LEU A 131 8.08 -12.43 -9.35
CA LEU A 131 8.83 -13.69 -9.31
C LEU A 131 7.91 -14.91 -9.42
N ARG A 132 6.75 -14.89 -8.76
CA ARG A 132 5.75 -15.98 -8.83
C ARG A 132 5.24 -16.20 -10.25
N LYS A 133 5.05 -15.13 -11.02
CA LYS A 133 4.58 -15.19 -12.41
C LYS A 133 5.55 -15.88 -13.39
N LYS A 134 6.83 -16.01 -13.03
CA LYS A 134 7.87 -16.60 -13.89
C LYS A 134 8.04 -18.12 -13.72
N ASN A 135 7.35 -18.73 -12.76
CA ASN A 135 7.31 -20.18 -12.53
C ASN A 135 5.95 -20.74 -12.93
#